data_AF-A0A957KLD3-F1
#
_entry.id   AF-A0A957KLD3-F1
#
_cell.length_a   1.000
_cell.length_b   1.000
_cell.length_c   1.000
_cell.angle_alpha   90.00
_cell.angle_beta   90.00
_cell.angle_gamma   90.00
#
_symmetry.space_group_name_H-M   'P 1'
#
loop_
_entity.id
_entity.type
_entity.pdbx_description
1 polymer ?
#
loop_
_entity_poly.entity_id
_entity_poly.type
_entity_poly.pdbx_seq_one_letter_code
_entity_poly.pdbx_strand_id
1 'polypeptide(L)'
;TGLPAIVGWDWHLRQHRAVLPGSLVSSRIRDVNNLYNTLSIDEAMALLAKYDVDYVYTGPLEWVYYNPEGMRKFDEMVAEGYLEEVYRNPGVSIYKVVGG
;
A
#
# COMPACT_ATOMS: atom_id res chain seq x y z
N THR A 1 6.23 20.13 9.73
CA THR A 1 5.63 19.00 10.48
C THR A 1 5.45 17.86 9.49
N GLY A 2 6.43 16.94 9.45
CA GLY A 2 6.46 15.86 8.48
C GLY A 2 5.62 14.70 8.98
N LEU A 3 4.39 14.63 8.51
CA LEU A 3 3.52 13.48 8.72
C LEU A 3 4.07 12.32 7.86
N PRO A 4 4.39 11.14 8.42
CA PRO A 4 4.72 9.94 7.65
C PRO A 4 3.49 9.36 6.92
N ALA A 5 2.76 10.24 6.23
CA ALA A 5 1.59 9.88 5.47
C ALA A 5 2.00 9.05 4.24
N ILE A 6 1.71 7.75 4.23
CA ILE A 6 1.70 7.01 2.96
C ILE A 6 0.39 7.27 2.22
N VAL A 7 0.26 8.52 1.81
CA VAL A 7 -0.77 8.92 0.87
C VAL A 7 -0.30 8.65 -0.58
N GLY A 8 0.96 8.25 -0.80
CA GLY A 8 1.40 7.84 -2.14
C GLY A 8 2.87 7.53 -2.34
N TRP A 9 3.25 6.25 -2.32
CA TRP A 9 4.41 5.82 -3.12
C TRP A 9 4.02 5.65 -4.60
N ASP A 10 2.74 5.40 -4.91
CA ASP A 10 2.26 5.14 -6.28
C ASP A 10 2.20 6.39 -7.18
N TRP A 11 1.87 7.56 -6.61
CA TRP A 11 1.98 8.84 -7.33
C TRP A 11 3.45 9.29 -7.50
N HIS A 12 4.36 8.89 -6.61
CA HIS A 12 5.78 9.26 -6.68
C HIS A 12 6.66 8.37 -7.58
N LEU A 13 6.22 7.17 -7.98
CA LEU A 13 6.92 6.37 -9.01
C LEU A 13 6.38 6.59 -10.43
N ARG A 14 5.13 7.01 -10.60
CA ARG A 14 4.57 7.36 -11.93
C ARG A 14 5.22 8.60 -12.54
N GLN A 15 5.74 9.55 -11.76
CA GLN A 15 6.27 10.82 -12.27
C GLN A 15 7.81 10.87 -12.43
N HIS A 16 8.63 10.00 -11.80
CA HIS A 16 10.08 10.21 -11.75
C HIS A 16 10.99 8.94 -11.72
N ARG A 17 10.93 8.01 -12.69
CA ARG A 17 12.01 6.99 -12.82
C ARG A 17 12.27 6.32 -14.17
N ALA A 18 12.21 7.07 -15.26
CA ALA A 18 12.89 6.66 -16.50
C ALA A 18 14.44 6.63 -16.39
N VAL A 19 15.09 7.03 -15.27
CA VAL A 19 16.54 7.37 -15.30
C VAL A 19 17.39 7.21 -14.00
N LEU A 20 17.18 6.31 -13.01
CA LEU A 20 18.12 6.25 -11.84
C LEU A 20 18.51 4.83 -11.32
N PRO A 21 19.80 4.57 -10.97
CA PRO A 21 20.34 3.27 -10.52
C PRO A 21 19.97 2.95 -9.05
N GLY A 22 19.97 1.73 -8.50
CA GLY A 22 20.27 0.39 -8.99
C GLY A 22 20.59 -0.58 -7.81
N SER A 23 19.71 -0.70 -6.81
CA SER A 23 19.63 -1.83 -5.82
C SER A 23 18.63 -1.56 -4.67
N LEU A 24 18.77 -0.45 -3.94
CA LEU A 24 17.85 -0.04 -2.85
C LEU A 24 16.44 0.25 -3.38
N VAL A 25 16.39 0.81 -4.57
CA VAL A 25 15.18 1.12 -5.33
C VAL A 25 14.41 -0.14 -5.69
N SER A 26 15.11 -1.15 -6.21
CA SER A 26 14.49 -2.41 -6.64
C SER A 26 13.95 -3.20 -5.47
N SER A 27 14.66 -3.23 -4.34
CA SER A 27 14.17 -3.89 -3.12
C SER A 27 12.87 -3.25 -2.62
N ARG A 28 12.80 -1.91 -2.59
CA ARG A 28 11.58 -1.21 -2.16
C ARG A 28 10.42 -1.38 -3.15
N ILE A 29 10.69 -1.39 -4.46
CA ILE A 29 9.66 -1.68 -5.47
C ILE A 29 9.11 -3.10 -5.29
N ARG A 30 9.98 -4.08 -5.06
CA ARG A 30 9.55 -5.45 -4.78
C ARG A 30 8.71 -5.53 -3.51
N ASP A 31 9.10 -4.84 -2.46
CA ASP A 31 8.37 -4.84 -1.19
C ASP A 31 6.97 -4.21 -1.34
N VAL A 32 6.82 -3.15 -2.15
CA VAL A 32 5.50 -2.58 -2.50
C VAL A 32 4.68 -3.56 -3.33
N ASN A 33 5.28 -4.21 -4.33
CA ASN A 33 4.59 -5.24 -5.10
C ASN A 33 4.16 -6.43 -4.22
N ASN A 34 4.98 -6.83 -3.25
CA ASN A 34 4.64 -7.86 -2.28
C ASN A 34 3.48 -7.39 -1.40
N LEU A 35 3.48 -6.15 -0.92
CA LEU A 35 2.38 -5.59 -0.13
C LEU A 35 1.04 -5.71 -0.87
N TYR A 36 0.98 -5.40 -2.17
CA TYR A 36 -0.27 -5.51 -2.93
C TYR A 36 -0.63 -6.94 -3.34
N ASN A 37 0.34 -7.84 -3.54
CA ASN A 37 0.08 -9.21 -4.02
C ASN A 37 0.02 -10.28 -2.93
N THR A 38 0.58 -10.03 -1.74
CA THR A 38 0.55 -11.01 -0.65
C THR A 38 -0.89 -11.26 -0.19
N LEU A 39 -1.17 -12.48 0.24
CA LEU A 39 -2.41 -12.88 0.91
C LEU A 39 -2.24 -12.92 2.43
N SER A 40 -1.02 -12.78 2.95
CA SER A 40 -0.74 -12.79 4.38
C SER A 40 -0.91 -11.39 4.97
N ILE A 41 -1.83 -11.27 5.93
CA ILE A 41 -2.01 -10.04 6.71
C ILE A 41 -0.74 -9.71 7.51
N ASP A 42 -0.09 -10.72 8.09
CA ASP A 42 1.15 -10.53 8.86
C ASP A 42 2.29 -9.97 8.00
N GLU A 43 2.46 -10.47 6.77
CA GLU A 43 3.46 -9.94 5.83
C GLU A 43 3.12 -8.51 5.43
N ALA A 44 1.84 -8.22 5.16
CA ALA A 44 1.39 -6.87 4.85
C ALA A 44 1.67 -5.92 6.03
N MET A 45 1.30 -6.28 7.25
CA MET A 45 1.56 -5.50 8.47
C MET A 45 3.05 -5.28 8.72
N ALA A 46 3.89 -6.30 8.53
CA ALA A 46 5.33 -6.16 8.66
C ALA A 46 5.91 -5.15 7.66
N LEU A 47 5.39 -5.13 6.43
CA LEU A 47 5.77 -4.16 5.41
C LEU A 47 5.25 -2.75 5.74
N LEU A 48 4.02 -2.65 6.26
CA LEU A 48 3.43 -1.37 6.70
C LEU A 48 4.24 -0.77 7.86
N ALA A 49 4.63 -1.58 8.85
CA ALA A 49 5.47 -1.15 9.96
C ALA A 49 6.90 -0.81 9.51
N LYS A 50 7.49 -1.63 8.62
CA LYS A 50 8.85 -1.42 8.09
C LYS A 50 9.03 -0.05 7.43
N TYR A 51 7.97 0.47 6.83
CA TYR A 51 7.99 1.74 6.11
C TYR A 51 7.26 2.88 6.83
N ASP A 52 6.81 2.67 8.07
CA ASP A 52 6.05 3.64 8.87
C ASP A 52 4.85 4.19 8.09
N VAL A 53 4.00 3.28 7.64
CA VAL A 53 2.91 3.56 6.72
C VAL A 53 1.69 4.06 7.47
N ASP A 54 1.33 5.34 7.32
CA ASP A 54 0.08 5.85 7.93
C ASP A 54 -1.18 5.57 7.10
N TYR A 55 -1.07 5.50 5.77
CA TYR A 55 -2.21 5.36 4.86
C TYR A 55 -1.93 4.35 3.74
N VAL A 56 -2.99 3.76 3.19
CA VAL A 56 -2.94 2.86 2.04
C VAL A 56 -4.01 3.31 1.06
N TYR A 57 -3.64 3.46 -0.21
CA TYR A 57 -4.55 3.86 -1.28
C TYR A 57 -4.71 2.70 -2.27
N THR A 58 -5.95 2.35 -2.60
CA THR A 58 -6.26 1.36 -3.64
C THR A 58 -7.20 1.97 -4.68
N GLY A 59 -6.70 2.20 -5.89
CA GLY A 59 -7.46 2.81 -6.99
C GLY A 59 -7.78 1.85 -8.13
N PRO A 60 -8.51 2.31 -9.18
CA PRO A 60 -8.99 1.46 -10.26
C PRO A 60 -7.85 0.93 -11.13
N LEU A 61 -6.70 1.58 -11.06
CA LEU A 61 -5.50 1.23 -11.80
C LEU A 61 -4.78 0.07 -11.12
N GLU A 62 -4.70 0.12 -9.80
CA GLU A 62 -4.18 -0.95 -8.95
C GLU A 62 -5.04 -2.22 -9.07
N TRP A 63 -6.37 -2.09 -9.22
CA TRP A 63 -7.26 -3.22 -9.53
C TRP A 63 -6.98 -3.89 -10.89
N VAL A 64 -6.39 -3.17 -11.84
CA VAL A 64 -6.01 -3.72 -13.17
C VAL A 64 -4.62 -4.36 -13.12
N TYR A 65 -3.72 -3.86 -12.26
CA TYR A 65 -2.33 -4.33 -12.18
C TYR A 65 -2.07 -5.41 -11.13
N TYR A 66 -2.90 -5.52 -10.09
CA TYR A 66 -2.68 -6.41 -8.95
C TYR A 66 -3.81 -7.44 -8.78
N ASN A 67 -3.49 -8.58 -8.15
CA ASN A 67 -4.44 -9.66 -7.97
C ASN A 67 -5.63 -9.21 -7.08
N PRO A 68 -6.89 -9.37 -7.53
CA PRO A 68 -8.08 -9.09 -6.72
C PRO A 68 -8.09 -9.77 -5.34
N GLU A 69 -7.52 -10.98 -5.23
CA GLU A 69 -7.41 -11.69 -3.95
C GLU A 69 -6.51 -10.95 -2.95
N GLY A 70 -5.44 -10.34 -3.44
CA GLY A 70 -4.54 -9.50 -2.64
C GLY A 70 -5.18 -8.17 -2.25
N MET A 71 -6.19 -7.69 -2.98
CA MET A 71 -6.94 -6.48 -2.62
C MET A 71 -7.98 -6.76 -1.53
N ARG A 72 -8.61 -7.94 -1.55
CA ARG A 72 -9.59 -8.38 -0.55
C ARG A 72 -8.99 -8.43 0.87
N LYS A 73 -7.69 -8.66 1.00
CA LYS A 73 -7.03 -8.64 2.32
C LYS A 73 -7.17 -7.29 3.03
N PHE A 74 -7.21 -6.17 2.29
CA PHE A 74 -7.33 -4.86 2.94
C PHE A 74 -8.70 -4.72 3.61
N ASP A 75 -9.75 -5.28 3.02
CA ASP A 75 -11.07 -5.36 3.65
C ASP A 75 -11.04 -6.28 4.89
N GLU A 76 -10.28 -7.38 4.86
CA GLU A 76 -10.06 -8.25 6.04
C GLU A 76 -9.29 -7.53 7.14
N MET A 77 -8.23 -6.79 6.79
CA MET A 77 -7.44 -5.99 7.74
C MET A 77 -8.28 -4.88 8.39
N VAL A 78 -9.28 -4.34 7.68
CA VAL A 78 -10.28 -3.44 8.27
C VAL A 78 -11.18 -4.20 9.26
N ALA A 79 -11.66 -5.38 8.89
CA ALA A 79 -12.49 -6.20 9.77
C ALA A 79 -11.75 -6.65 11.05
N GLU A 80 -10.44 -6.89 10.97
CA GLU A 80 -9.58 -7.25 12.09
C GLU A 80 -9.08 -6.03 12.90
N GLY A 81 -9.36 -4.81 12.43
CA GLY A 81 -9.05 -3.56 13.16
C GLY A 81 -7.62 -3.04 12.97
N TYR A 82 -6.84 -3.61 12.05
CA TYR A 82 -5.52 -3.10 11.68
C TYR A 82 -5.58 -1.86 10.80
N LEU A 83 -6.66 -1.73 10.02
CA LEU A 83 -6.90 -0.62 9.12
C LEU A 83 -8.24 0.05 9.44
N GLU A 84 -8.30 1.37 9.28
CA GLU A 84 -9.52 2.15 9.31
C GLU A 84 -9.81 2.63 7.90
N GLU A 85 -10.97 2.28 7.35
CA GLU A 85 -11.42 2.85 6.08
C GLU A 85 -11.82 4.31 6.29
N VAL A 86 -11.05 5.23 5.71
CA VAL A 86 -11.31 6.68 5.82
C VAL A 86 -12.03 7.25 4.59
N TYR A 87 -11.98 6.54 3.47
CA TYR A 87 -12.68 6.91 2.25
C TYR A 87 -12.93 5.69 1.36
N ARG A 88 -14.12 5.59 0.77
CA ARG A 88 -14.44 4.61 -0.27
C ARG A 88 -15.39 5.19 -1.31
N ASN A 89 -15.09 4.91 -2.56
CA ASN A 89 -15.97 5.12 -3.71
C ASN A 89 -15.87 3.91 -4.66
N PRO A 90 -16.69 3.83 -5.73
CA PRO A 90 -16.72 2.66 -6.61
C PRO A 90 -15.39 2.29 -7.30
N GLY A 91 -14.40 3.19 -7.31
CA GLY A 91 -13.08 2.93 -7.91
C GLY A 91 -11.90 3.08 -6.96
N VAL A 92 -12.08 3.68 -5.78
CA VAL A 92 -11.00 4.07 -4.88
C VAL A 92 -11.37 3.77 -3.43
N SER A 93 -10.46 3.14 -2.70
CA SER A 93 -10.50 3.06 -1.24
C SER A 93 -9.22 3.65 -0.64
N ILE A 94 -9.35 4.31 0.50
CA ILE A 94 -8.24 4.81 1.29
C ILE A 94 -8.41 4.26 2.71
N TYR A 95 -7.36 3.60 3.17
CA TYR A 95 -7.26 3.04 4.51
C TYR A 95 -6.22 3.81 5.29
N LYS A 96 -6.42 3.93 6.59
CA LYS A 96 -5.46 4.45 7.56
C LYS A 96 -4.99 3.30 8.42
N VAL A 97 -3.69 3.22 8.70
CA VAL A 97 -3.13 2.19 9.58
C VAL A 97 -3.44 2.55 11.03
N VAL A 98 -3.96 1.58 11.78
CA VAL A 98 -4.35 1.74 13.18
C VAL A 98 -3.34 0.98 14.04
N GLY A 99 -2.59 1.71 14.87
CA GLY A 99 -1.67 1.13 15.87
C GLY A 99 -0.24 0.88 15.37
N GLY A 100 0.50 1.95 15.11
CA GLY A 100 1.97 1.93 15.05
C GLY A 100 2.63 1.94 16.42
#